data_AF-A0A4S3K602-F1
#
_entry.id   AF-A0A4S3K602-F1
#
_cell.length_a   1.000
_cell.length_b   1.000
_cell.length_c   1.000
_cell.angle_alpha   90.00
_cell.angle_beta   90.00
_cell.angle_gamma   90.00
#
_symmetry.space_group_name_H-M   'P 1'
#
loop_
_entity.id
_entity.type
_entity.pdbx_description
1 polymer ?
#
loop_
_entity_poly.entity_id
_entity_poly.type
_entity_poly.pdbx_seq_one_letter_code
_entity_poly.pdbx_strand_id
1 'polypeptide(L)'
;MSGKLLQIGLYACVAYFCAMSAAHFAGFKVPLLFIYWNVPSNHYQDMIISFCAFTYAVLFFTAARHRAAVPGALVALAGTVVGLSAVNASSHLAAMIPGAPTTAYWAQTGMIAGLLVVLVVLYQQSSKA
;
A
#
# COMPACT_ATOMS: atom_id res chain seq x y z
N MET A 1 23.86 9.50 -3.11
CA MET A 1 23.32 8.16 -3.45
C MET A 1 21.90 7.96 -2.92
N SER A 2 21.63 8.24 -1.65
CA SER A 2 20.32 8.04 -1.00
C SER A 2 19.14 8.76 -1.68
N GLY A 3 19.35 9.92 -2.31
CA GLY A 3 18.29 10.62 -3.07
C GLY A 3 17.79 9.82 -4.29
N LYS A 4 18.68 9.17 -5.04
CA LYS A 4 18.29 8.30 -6.16
C LYS A 4 17.58 7.04 -5.67
N LEU A 5 18.05 6.45 -4.57
CA LEU A 5 17.42 5.28 -3.94
C LEU A 5 16.01 5.60 -3.43
N LEU A 6 15.83 6.77 -2.79
CA LEU A 6 14.50 7.24 -2.38
C LEU A 6 13.58 7.36 -3.59
N GLN A 7 14.05 7.98 -4.68
CA GLN A 7 13.26 8.14 -5.89
C GLN A 7 12.86 6.80 -6.52
N ILE A 8 13.77 5.83 -6.58
CA ILE A 8 13.48 4.46 -7.04
C ILE A 8 12.43 3.81 -6.14
N GLY A 9 12.56 3.92 -4.82
CA GLY A 9 11.58 3.38 -3.87
C GLY A 9 10.19 4.00 -4.03
N LEU A 10 10.11 5.31 -4.30
CA LEU A 10 8.85 6.00 -4.57
C LEU A 10 8.23 5.52 -5.90
N TYR A 11 9.02 5.34 -6.97
CA TYR A 11 8.52 4.76 -8.22
C TYR A 11 8.10 3.30 -8.08
N ALA A 12 8.76 2.51 -7.23
CA ALA A 12 8.31 1.16 -6.90
C ALA A 12 6.92 1.17 -6.24
N CYS A 13 6.64 2.15 -5.37
CA CYS A 13 5.30 2.35 -4.83
C CYS A 13 4.28 2.68 -5.93
N VAL A 14 4.64 3.56 -6.88
CA VAL A 14 3.78 3.89 -8.03
C VAL A 14 3.41 2.61 -8.80
N ALA A 15 4.40 1.81 -9.16
CA ALA A 15 4.18 0.56 -9.89
C ALA A 15 3.27 -0.40 -9.11
N TYR A 16 3.54 -0.57 -7.81
CA TYR A 16 2.74 -1.43 -6.94
C TYR A 16 1.27 -0.98 -6.85
N PHE A 17 1.02 0.31 -6.60
CA PHE A 17 -0.33 0.84 -6.47
C PHE A 17 -1.09 0.88 -7.81
N CYS A 18 -0.40 1.12 -8.93
CA CYS A 18 -0.99 0.95 -10.27
C CYS A 18 -1.39 -0.51 -10.52
N ALA A 19 -0.53 -1.47 -10.17
CA ALA A 19 -0.82 -2.89 -10.35
C ALA A 19 -2.00 -3.34 -9.46
N MET A 20 -2.03 -2.88 -8.19
CA MET A 20 -3.15 -3.12 -7.28
C MET A 20 -4.45 -2.50 -7.81
N SER A 21 -4.39 -1.26 -8.30
CA SER A 21 -5.54 -0.58 -8.90
C SER A 21 -6.09 -1.36 -10.09
N ALA A 22 -5.23 -1.81 -11.01
CA ALA A 22 -5.64 -2.63 -12.15
C ALA A 22 -6.22 -3.98 -11.71
N ALA A 23 -5.63 -4.63 -10.70
CA ALA A 23 -6.12 -5.90 -10.18
C ALA A 23 -7.52 -5.77 -9.57
N HIS A 24 -7.77 -4.72 -8.78
CA HIS A 24 -9.08 -4.41 -8.21
C HIS A 24 -10.11 -4.07 -9.28
N PHE A 25 -9.73 -3.28 -10.29
CA PHE A 25 -10.63 -2.93 -11.40
C PHE A 25 -11.03 -4.15 -12.25
N ALA A 26 -10.08 -5.06 -12.49
CA ALA A 26 -10.29 -6.24 -13.32
C ALA A 26 -10.83 -7.45 -12.54
N GLY A 27 -10.95 -7.36 -11.21
CA GLY A 27 -11.33 -8.50 -10.36
C GLY A 27 -10.25 -9.60 -10.27
N PHE A 28 -8.99 -9.29 -10.53
CA PHE A 28 -7.87 -10.25 -10.51
C PHE A 28 -7.40 -10.54 -9.08
N LYS A 29 -8.10 -11.47 -8.41
CA LYS A 29 -7.97 -11.78 -6.97
C LYS A 29 -6.74 -12.65 -6.67
N VAL A 30 -5.56 -12.01 -6.57
CA VAL A 30 -4.30 -12.66 -6.17
C VAL A 30 -3.76 -12.05 -4.86
N PRO A 31 -3.25 -12.86 -3.92
CA PRO A 31 -2.66 -12.36 -2.68
C PRO A 31 -1.59 -11.28 -2.89
N LEU A 32 -1.45 -10.36 -1.92
CA LEU A 32 -0.52 -9.22 -1.91
C LEU A 32 -0.78 -8.14 -2.98
N LEU A 33 -1.37 -8.48 -4.11
CA LEU A 33 -1.74 -7.54 -5.17
C LEU A 33 -3.19 -7.06 -4.99
N PHE A 34 -4.06 -7.96 -4.53
CA PHE A 34 -5.47 -7.68 -4.24
C PHE A 34 -5.68 -7.76 -2.73
N ILE A 35 -5.79 -6.60 -2.07
CA ILE A 35 -6.09 -6.51 -0.64
C ILE A 35 -7.38 -7.30 -0.35
N TYR A 36 -7.31 -8.22 0.61
CA TYR A 36 -8.42 -9.10 1.00
C TYR A 36 -8.99 -9.94 -0.16
N TRP A 37 -8.12 -10.50 -1.02
CA TRP A 37 -8.48 -11.22 -2.25
C TRP A 37 -9.59 -12.29 -2.11
N ASN A 38 -9.70 -12.94 -0.96
CA ASN A 38 -10.68 -14.00 -0.70
C ASN A 38 -11.82 -13.56 0.23
N VAL A 39 -11.91 -12.28 0.58
CA VAL A 39 -13.07 -11.73 1.29
C VAL A 39 -14.20 -11.48 0.28
N PRO A 40 -15.43 -11.91 0.56
CA PRO A 40 -16.58 -11.58 -0.27
C PRO A 40 -16.77 -10.07 -0.39
N SER A 41 -16.85 -9.56 -1.62
CA SER A 41 -17.05 -8.14 -1.94
C SER A 41 -17.94 -8.01 -3.16
N ASN A 42 -18.68 -6.90 -3.25
CA ASN A 42 -19.38 -6.54 -4.47
C ASN A 42 -18.40 -5.88 -5.46
N HIS A 43 -18.58 -6.10 -6.76
CA HIS A 43 -17.68 -5.56 -7.79
C HIS A 43 -17.49 -4.03 -7.70
N TYR A 44 -18.55 -3.27 -7.41
CA TYR A 44 -18.43 -1.82 -7.27
C TYR A 44 -17.54 -1.39 -6.09
N GLN A 45 -17.43 -2.21 -5.03
CA GLN A 45 -16.54 -1.95 -3.90
C GLN A 45 -15.08 -2.13 -4.32
N ASP A 46 -14.79 -3.18 -5.09
CA ASP A 46 -13.46 -3.41 -5.67
C ASP A 46 -13.08 -2.25 -6.61
N MET A 47 -14.01 -1.71 -7.40
CA MET A 47 -13.77 -0.50 -8.22
C MET A 47 -13.47 0.73 -7.35
N ILE A 48 -14.15 0.93 -6.22
CA ILE A 48 -13.83 2.03 -5.29
C ILE A 48 -12.40 1.87 -4.75
N ILE A 49 -12.02 0.66 -4.33
CA ILE A 49 -10.66 0.37 -3.86
C ILE A 49 -9.65 0.61 -4.99
N SER A 50 -9.98 0.26 -6.23
CA SER A 50 -9.13 0.54 -7.39
C SER A 50 -8.84 2.04 -7.55
N PHE A 51 -9.85 2.90 -7.46
CA PHE A 51 -9.65 4.35 -7.55
C PHE A 51 -8.87 4.90 -6.36
N CYS A 52 -9.10 4.39 -5.15
CA CYS A 52 -8.29 4.74 -3.98
C CYS A 52 -6.82 4.30 -4.16
N ALA A 53 -6.54 3.10 -4.66
CA ALA A 53 -5.18 2.66 -4.92
C ALA A 53 -4.51 3.53 -6.01
N PHE A 54 -5.26 3.95 -7.03
CA PHE A 54 -4.75 4.86 -8.05
C PHE A 54 -4.35 6.23 -7.49
N THR A 55 -5.10 6.80 -6.54
CA THR A 55 -4.71 8.08 -5.91
C THR A 55 -3.42 7.94 -5.09
N TYR A 56 -3.16 6.79 -4.48
CA TYR A 56 -1.86 6.49 -3.90
C TYR A 56 -0.76 6.51 -4.96
N ALA A 57 -0.96 5.87 -6.12
CA ALA A 57 0.03 5.90 -7.20
C ALA A 57 0.37 7.34 -7.63
N VAL A 58 -0.64 8.21 -7.77
CA VAL A 58 -0.44 9.63 -8.09
C VAL A 58 0.32 10.37 -6.98
N LEU A 59 -0.02 10.14 -5.71
CA LEU A 59 0.69 10.74 -4.56
C LEU A 59 2.17 10.35 -4.56
N PHE A 60 2.47 9.07 -4.78
CA PHE A 60 3.85 8.57 -4.84
C PHE A 60 4.62 9.08 -6.06
N PHE A 61 3.94 9.23 -7.20
CA PHE A 61 4.53 9.86 -8.38
C PHE A 61 4.89 11.32 -8.10
N THR A 62 3.97 12.08 -7.51
CA THR A 62 4.24 13.48 -7.10
C THR A 62 5.39 13.55 -6.11
N ALA A 63 5.44 12.66 -5.11
CA ALA A 63 6.56 12.58 -4.16
C ALA A 63 7.91 12.25 -4.84
N ALA A 64 7.91 11.39 -5.86
CA ALA A 64 9.11 11.03 -6.64
C ALA A 64 9.63 12.21 -7.48
N ARG A 65 8.75 13.16 -7.83
CA ARG A 65 9.07 14.36 -8.61
C ARG A 65 9.36 15.58 -7.73
N HIS A 66 8.71 15.67 -6.57
CA HIS A 66 8.74 16.83 -5.69
C HIS A 66 9.02 16.39 -4.25
N ARG A 67 10.23 16.65 -3.76
CA ARG A 67 10.67 16.27 -2.41
C ARG A 67 9.75 16.76 -1.28
N ALA A 68 9.13 17.92 -1.46
CA ALA A 68 8.19 18.49 -0.49
C ALA A 68 6.94 17.63 -0.26
N ALA A 69 6.57 16.78 -1.21
CA ALA A 69 5.42 15.87 -1.08
C ALA A 69 5.77 14.53 -0.39
N VAL A 70 7.06 14.22 -0.19
CA VAL A 70 7.49 12.96 0.43
C VAL A 70 6.91 12.76 1.84
N PRO A 71 6.90 13.74 2.75
CA PRO A 71 6.29 13.56 4.07
C PRO A 71 4.82 13.15 4.00
N GLY A 72 4.04 13.75 3.09
CA GLY A 72 2.64 13.38 2.89
C GLY A 72 2.47 11.93 2.43
N ALA A 73 3.31 11.48 1.50
CA ALA A 73 3.31 10.09 1.05
C ALA A 73 3.69 9.09 2.17
N LEU A 74 4.65 9.44 3.02
CA LEU A 74 5.04 8.63 4.17
C LEU A 74 3.92 8.54 5.22
N VAL A 75 3.24 9.66 5.51
CA VAL A 75 2.08 9.68 6.41
C VAL A 75 0.95 8.82 5.86
N ALA A 76 0.68 8.88 4.55
CA ALA A 76 -0.32 8.02 3.91
C ALA A 76 0.02 6.53 4.07
N LEU A 77 1.28 6.12 3.85
CA LEU A 77 1.70 4.73 4.09
C LEU A 77 1.57 4.33 5.56
N ALA A 78 1.94 5.19 6.50
CA ALA A 78 1.78 4.93 7.92
C ALA A 78 0.31 4.70 8.29
N GLY A 79 -0.58 5.57 7.78
CA GLY A 79 -2.03 5.41 7.92
C GLY A 79 -2.53 4.07 7.37
N THR A 80 -2.06 3.68 6.18
CA THR A 80 -2.38 2.37 5.58
C THR A 80 -1.92 1.21 6.45
N VAL A 81 -0.71 1.24 6.99
CA VAL A 81 -0.20 0.17 7.87
C VAL A 81 -1.06 0.04 9.11
N VAL A 82 -1.40 1.16 9.77
CA VAL A 82 -2.26 1.16 10.96
C VAL A 82 -3.66 0.67 10.62
N GLY A 83 -4.26 1.18 9.54
CA GLY A 83 -5.60 0.80 9.09
C GLY A 83 -5.71 -0.68 8.74
N LEU A 84 -4.78 -1.20 7.93
CA LEU A 84 -4.75 -2.63 7.59
C LEU A 84 -4.48 -3.50 8.82
N SER A 85 -3.61 -3.08 9.74
CA SER A 85 -3.38 -3.81 10.99
C SER A 85 -4.67 -3.91 11.83
N ALA A 86 -5.41 -2.80 11.94
CA ALA A 86 -6.69 -2.78 12.65
C ALA A 86 -7.74 -3.69 11.99
N VAL A 87 -7.85 -3.67 10.66
CA VAL A 87 -8.77 -4.55 9.92
C VAL A 87 -8.36 -6.03 10.06
N ASN A 88 -7.07 -6.34 9.93
CA ASN A 88 -6.54 -7.70 10.06
C ASN A 88 -6.78 -8.31 11.45
N ALA A 89 -6.76 -7.47 12.49
CA ALA A 89 -7.03 -7.87 13.87
C ALA A 89 -8.52 -7.86 14.22
N SER A 90 -9.40 -7.39 13.33
CA SER A 90 -10.81 -7.19 13.64
C SER A 90 -11.61 -8.51 13.66
N SER A 91 -12.57 -8.59 14.58
CA SER A 91 -13.57 -9.66 14.60
C SER A 91 -14.47 -9.65 13.36
N HIS A 92 -14.64 -8.49 12.71
CA HIS A 92 -15.44 -8.33 11.51
C HIS A 92 -14.81 -9.06 10.33
N LEU A 93 -13.49 -8.90 10.12
CA LEU A 93 -12.79 -9.67 9.09
C LEU A 93 -12.85 -11.17 9.40
N ALA A 94 -12.64 -11.57 10.66
CA ALA A 94 -12.70 -12.97 11.06
C ALA A 94 -14.07 -13.62 10.75
N ALA A 95 -15.17 -12.87 10.89
CA ALA A 95 -16.51 -13.34 10.54
C ALA A 95 -16.72 -13.53 9.02
N MET A 96 -15.99 -12.79 8.18
CA MET A 96 -16.11 -12.87 6.72
C MET A 96 -15.32 -14.03 6.10
N ILE A 97 -14.33 -14.57 6.82
CA ILE A 97 -13.45 -15.66 6.37
C ILE A 97 -13.28 -16.75 7.44
N PRO A 98 -14.37 -17.43 7.84
CA PRO A 98 -14.36 -18.33 8.99
C PRO A 98 -13.37 -19.48 8.80
N GLY A 99 -12.41 -19.58 9.72
CA GLY A 99 -11.39 -20.63 9.73
C GLY A 99 -10.25 -20.47 8.70
N ALA A 100 -10.29 -19.43 7.86
CA ALA A 100 -9.21 -19.18 6.90
C ALA A 100 -8.03 -18.44 7.56
N PRO A 101 -6.78 -18.75 7.17
CA PRO A 101 -5.61 -18.04 7.69
C PRO A 101 -5.53 -16.60 7.16
N THR A 102 -5.08 -15.67 8.01
CA THR A 102 -4.85 -14.26 7.65
C THR A 102 -3.38 -13.96 7.31
N THR A 103 -2.55 -15.01 7.14
CA THR A 103 -1.10 -14.90 6.98
C THR A 103 -0.69 -13.97 5.84
N ALA A 104 -1.34 -14.08 4.67
CA ALA A 104 -0.98 -13.21 3.55
C ALA A 104 -1.52 -11.77 3.69
N TYR A 105 -2.54 -11.49 4.52
CA TYR A 105 -2.91 -10.11 4.86
C TYR A 105 -1.84 -9.45 5.75
N TRP A 106 -1.34 -10.20 6.73
CA TRP A 106 -0.23 -9.75 7.57
C TRP A 106 1.07 -9.62 6.79
N ALA A 107 1.34 -10.52 5.83
CA ALA A 107 2.49 -10.40 4.95
C ALA A 107 2.42 -9.12 4.09
N GLN A 108 1.25 -8.79 3.53
CA GLN A 108 1.05 -7.54 2.79
C GLN A 108 1.26 -6.31 3.69
N THR A 109 0.69 -6.33 4.89
CA THR A 109 0.81 -5.24 5.86
C THR A 109 2.27 -5.05 6.30
N GLY A 110 2.97 -6.14 6.59
CA GLY A 110 4.38 -6.15 6.95
C GLY A 110 5.29 -5.67 5.81
N MET A 111 4.99 -6.05 4.56
CA MET A 111 5.70 -5.55 3.38
C MET A 111 5.56 -4.02 3.26
N ILE A 112 4.35 -3.49 3.40
CA ILE A 112 4.09 -2.04 3.36
C ILE A 112 4.79 -1.33 4.53
N ALA A 113 4.79 -1.92 5.73
CA ALA A 113 5.50 -1.38 6.90
C ALA A 113 7.03 -1.36 6.69
N GLY A 114 7.60 -2.43 6.15
CA GLY A 114 9.02 -2.48 5.80
C GLY A 114 9.39 -1.43 4.76
N LEU A 115 8.55 -1.26 3.73
CA LEU A 115 8.72 -0.22 2.72
C LEU A 115 8.69 1.18 3.33
N LEU A 116 7.74 1.45 4.23
CA LEU A 116 7.66 2.71 4.97
C LEU A 116 8.97 2.99 5.73
N VAL A 117 9.48 2.02 6.50
CA VAL A 117 10.74 2.18 7.24
C VAL A 117 11.90 2.50 6.31
N VAL A 118 12.03 1.76 5.21
CA VAL A 118 13.09 2.00 4.21
C VAL A 118 12.99 3.41 3.63
N LEU A 119 11.80 3.85 3.23
CA LEU A 119 11.59 5.17 2.64
C LEU A 119 11.85 6.30 3.66
N VAL A 120 11.45 6.13 4.92
CA VAL A 120 11.76 7.08 6.00
C VAL A 120 13.27 7.23 6.17
N VAL A 121 14.01 6.12 6.27
CA VAL A 121 15.47 6.13 6.41
C VAL A 121 16.13 6.83 5.21
N LEU A 122 15.74 6.48 3.99
CA LEU A 122 16.28 7.09 2.77
C LEU A 122 15.94 8.59 2.67
N TYR A 123 14.75 8.99 3.11
CA TYR A 123 14.35 10.39 3.16
C TYR A 123 15.23 11.19 4.15
N GLN A 124 15.41 10.67 5.36
CA GLN A 124 16.26 11.30 6.38
C GLN A 124 17.72 11.40 5.92
N GLN A 125 18.28 10.33 5.34
CA GLN A 125 19.66 10.32 4.84
C GLN A 125 19.87 11.30 3.68
N SER A 126 18.87 11.44 2.80
CA SER A 126 18.94 12.39 1.68
C SER A 126 18.71 13.84 2.09
N SER A 127 18.25 14.13 3.31
CA SER A 127 18.17 15.50 3.86
C SER A 127 19.47 15.94 4.54
N LYS A 128 20.36 14.99 4.87
CA LYS A 128 21.63 15.25 5.59
C LYS A 128 22.83 15.44 4.64
N ALA A 129 22.63 15.25 3.34
CA ALA A 129 23.64 15.37 2.29
C ALA A 129 23.33 16.59 1.42
#